data_AF-A0AA51DBW0-F1
#
_entry.id   AF-A0AA51DBW0-F1
#
_cell.length_a   1.000
_cell.length_b   1.000
_cell.length_c   1.000
_cell.angle_alpha   90.00
_cell.angle_beta   90.00
_cell.angle_gamma   90.00
#
_symmetry.space_group_name_H-M   'P 1'
#
loop_
_entity.id
_entity.type
_entity.pdbx_description
1 polymer ?
#
loop_
_entity_poly.entity_id
_entity_poly.type
_entity_poly.pdbx_seq_one_letter_code
_entity_poly.pdbx_strand_id
1 'polypeptide(L)'
;MYKCSLCSDRFKYKDVLKSIWVKGYAPIICTVCGTKHYPKISTRIVISLAMFLPLIVINSLNLFFDGYVKLPNLFIIYYIIWTALLILITPFIAGYYTKSADKSDETKSLLISNLTVAQADVIISMLESYDVPYFKEVEKSESLEVFPLNSNINIYIPPKMLKTAKELIDVNNIIH
;
A
#
# COMPACT_ATOMS: atom_id res chain seq x y z
N MET A 1 11.68 -4.92 -16.25
CA MET A 1 12.57 -4.92 -15.05
C MET A 1 12.14 -3.79 -14.14
N TYR A 2 11.85 -4.11 -12.87
CA TYR A 2 11.38 -3.12 -11.90
C TYR A 2 12.56 -2.37 -11.26
N LYS A 3 12.41 -1.07 -11.05
CA LYS A 3 13.40 -0.20 -10.40
C LYS A 3 12.86 0.29 -9.05
N CYS A 4 13.74 0.49 -8.08
CA CYS A 4 13.40 1.17 -6.84
C CYS A 4 12.98 2.61 -7.13
N SER A 5 11.93 3.10 -6.46
CA SER A 5 11.46 4.49 -6.59
C SER A 5 12.42 5.52 -5.97
N LEU A 6 13.25 5.10 -5.01
CA LEU A 6 14.15 5.98 -4.25
C LEU A 6 15.58 5.96 -4.82
N CYS A 7 16.21 4.79 -4.92
CA CYS A 7 17.59 4.68 -5.40
C CYS A 7 17.71 4.34 -6.90
N SER A 8 16.59 4.15 -7.62
CA SER A 8 16.57 3.70 -9.03
C SER A 8 17.29 2.37 -9.31
N ASP A 9 17.71 1.65 -8.27
CA ASP A 9 18.40 0.38 -8.40
C ASP A 9 17.46 -0.72 -8.92
N ARG A 10 18.00 -1.68 -9.67
CA ARG A 10 17.21 -2.73 -10.32
C ARG A 10 17.06 -3.92 -9.38
N PHE A 11 15.83 -4.34 -9.14
CA PHE A 11 15.60 -5.58 -8.40
C PHE A 11 16.03 -6.79 -9.21
N LYS A 12 16.70 -7.74 -8.55
CA LYS A 12 17.05 -9.01 -9.18
C LYS A 12 15.77 -9.80 -9.44
N TYR A 13 15.69 -10.41 -10.62
CA TYR A 13 14.57 -11.26 -11.03
C TYR A 13 14.24 -12.34 -10.00
N LYS A 14 15.28 -12.96 -9.41
CA LYS A 14 15.14 -14.02 -8.40
C LYS A 14 14.46 -13.52 -7.13
N ASP A 15 14.70 -12.28 -6.73
CA ASP A 15 14.12 -11.72 -5.51
C ASP A 15 12.63 -11.41 -5.69
N VAL A 16 12.27 -10.88 -6.86
CA VAL A 16 10.87 -10.69 -7.28
C VAL A 16 10.12 -12.02 -7.29
N LEU A 17 10.69 -13.04 -7.95
CA LEU A 17 10.06 -14.35 -8.01
C LEU A 17 9.91 -15.00 -6.63
N LYS A 18 10.97 -14.95 -5.81
CA LYS A 18 10.96 -15.51 -4.46
C LYS A 18 9.93 -14.80 -3.58
N SER A 19 9.75 -13.49 -3.73
CA SER A 19 8.75 -12.75 -2.97
C SER A 19 7.31 -13.19 -3.25
N ILE A 20 6.98 -13.43 -4.53
CA ILE A 20 5.62 -13.73 -4.97
C ILE A 20 5.32 -15.22 -4.78
N TRP A 21 6.16 -16.09 -5.35
CA TRP A 21 5.89 -17.52 -5.46
C TRP A 21 6.38 -18.35 -4.27
N VAL A 22 7.48 -17.96 -3.62
CA VAL A 22 8.06 -18.74 -2.51
C VAL A 22 7.61 -18.20 -1.15
N LYS A 23 7.57 -16.88 -0.99
CA LYS A 23 7.23 -16.21 0.28
C LYS A 23 5.78 -15.70 0.33
N GLY A 24 4.95 -16.01 -0.66
CA GLY A 24 3.51 -15.67 -0.65
C GLY A 24 3.22 -14.17 -0.65
N TYR A 25 3.78 -13.42 -1.60
CA TYR A 25 3.64 -11.97 -1.72
C TYR A 25 4.25 -11.15 -0.56
N ALA A 26 5.39 -11.59 -0.05
CA ALA A 26 6.16 -10.84 0.95
C ALA A 26 6.75 -9.54 0.38
N PRO A 27 6.96 -8.51 1.21
CA PRO A 27 7.65 -7.29 0.76
C PRO A 27 9.11 -7.58 0.40
N ILE A 28 9.60 -6.92 -0.64
CA ILE A 28 11.01 -6.94 -1.04
C ILE A 28 11.72 -5.78 -0.38
N ILE A 29 12.88 -6.04 0.21
CA ILE A 29 13.74 -5.01 0.80
C ILE A 29 14.81 -4.65 -0.23
N CYS A 30 14.96 -3.36 -0.55
CA CYS A 30 16.06 -2.91 -1.41
C CYS A 30 17.40 -3.10 -0.69
N THR A 31 18.38 -3.71 -1.36
CA THR A 31 19.72 -3.92 -0.78
C THR A 31 20.54 -2.65 -0.65
N VAL A 32 20.22 -1.62 -1.44
CA VAL A 32 20.97 -0.34 -1.46
C VAL A 32 20.38 0.67 -0.48
N CYS A 33 19.05 0.85 -0.47
CA CYS A 33 18.39 1.86 0.38
C CYS A 33 17.56 1.29 1.54
N GLY A 34 17.46 -0.04 1.68
CA GLY A 34 16.73 -0.68 2.78
C GLY A 34 15.20 -0.53 2.72
N THR A 35 14.64 0.06 1.67
CA THR A 35 13.21 0.37 1.59
C THR A 35 12.37 -0.87 1.31
N LYS A 36 11.22 -0.98 1.98
CA LYS A 36 10.27 -2.08 1.81
C LYS A 36 9.29 -1.78 0.66
N HIS A 37 9.34 -2.62 -0.36
CA HIS A 37 8.46 -2.58 -1.52
C HIS A 37 7.40 -3.67 -1.42
N TYR A 38 6.15 -3.26 -1.31
CA TYR A 38 5.01 -4.16 -1.18
C TYR A 38 4.43 -4.45 -2.58
N PRO A 39 4.06 -5.71 -2.85
CA PRO A 39 3.38 -6.05 -4.10
C PRO A 39 1.99 -5.40 -4.14
N LYS A 40 1.63 -4.79 -5.26
CA LYS A 40 0.30 -4.18 -5.43
C LYS A 40 -0.80 -5.25 -5.35
N ILE A 41 -1.98 -4.87 -4.83
CA ILE A 41 -3.13 -5.77 -4.84
C ILE A 41 -3.54 -6.15 -6.29
N SER A 42 -3.31 -5.25 -7.25
CA SER A 42 -3.61 -5.48 -8.66
C SER A 42 -2.83 -6.68 -9.23
N THR A 43 -1.58 -6.86 -8.83
CA THR A 43 -0.77 -7.99 -9.32
C THR A 43 -1.31 -9.31 -8.78
N ARG A 44 -1.80 -9.32 -7.53
CA ARG A 44 -2.43 -10.50 -6.93
C ARG A 44 -3.69 -10.88 -7.71
N ILE A 45 -4.57 -9.91 -7.97
CA ILE A 45 -5.83 -10.13 -8.69
C ILE A 45 -5.55 -10.63 -10.11
N VAL A 46 -4.61 -10.02 -10.83
CA VAL A 46 -4.26 -10.42 -12.21
C VAL A 46 -3.70 -11.84 -12.24
N ILE A 47 -2.77 -12.19 -11.33
CA ILE A 47 -2.19 -13.54 -11.28
C ILE A 47 -3.26 -14.57 -10.91
N SER A 48 -4.10 -14.27 -9.91
CA SER A 48 -5.20 -15.15 -9.51
C SER A 48 -6.17 -15.39 -10.65
N LEU A 49 -6.62 -14.34 -11.34
CA LEU A 49 -7.52 -14.46 -12.49
C LEU A 49 -6.86 -15.26 -13.63
N ALA A 50 -5.56 -15.06 -13.86
CA ALA A 50 -4.82 -15.76 -14.90
C ALA A 50 -4.63 -17.27 -14.62
N MET A 51 -4.65 -17.71 -13.36
CA MET A 51 -4.66 -19.14 -13.03
C MET A 51 -5.97 -19.84 -13.43
N PHE A 52 -7.09 -19.14 -13.44
CA PHE A 52 -8.39 -19.72 -13.79
C PHE A 52 -8.63 -19.81 -15.31
N LEU A 53 -7.91 -19.02 -16.12
CA LEU A 53 -8.04 -19.00 -17.58
C LEU A 53 -7.96 -20.40 -18.22
N PRO A 54 -6.96 -21.26 -17.91
CA PRO A 54 -6.86 -22.60 -18.47
C PRO A 54 -8.11 -23.45 -18.23
N LEU A 55 -8.68 -23.39 -17.02
CA LEU A 55 -9.87 -24.15 -16.65
C LEU A 55 -11.08 -23.70 -17.47
N ILE A 56 -11.25 -22.38 -17.61
CA ILE A 56 -12.34 -21.79 -18.40
C ILE A 56 -12.20 -22.18 -19.86
N VAL A 57 -11.01 -22.07 -20.44
CA VAL A 57 -10.74 -22.42 -21.85
C VAL A 57 -11.04 -23.90 -22.11
N ILE A 58 -10.56 -24.80 -21.25
CA ILE A 58 -10.78 -26.24 -21.41
C ILE A 58 -12.27 -26.59 -21.28
N ASN A 59 -12.95 -26.04 -20.27
CA ASN A 59 -14.38 -26.30 -20.07
C ASN A 59 -15.21 -25.77 -21.25
N SER A 60 -14.85 -24.59 -21.77
CA SER A 60 -15.50 -24.01 -22.95
C SER A 60 -15.28 -24.88 -24.19
N LEU A 61 -14.04 -25.32 -24.46
CA LEU A 61 -13.74 -26.20 -25.59
C LEU A 61 -14.48 -27.55 -25.50
N ASN A 62 -14.56 -28.14 -24.30
CA ASN A 62 -15.30 -29.39 -24.10
C ASN A 62 -16.81 -29.23 -24.36
N LEU A 63 -17.39 -28.08 -24.01
CA LEU A 63 -18.79 -27.74 -24.32
C LEU A 63 -19.00 -27.54 -25.83
N PHE A 64 -18.05 -26.91 -26.53
CA PHE A 64 -18.18 -26.61 -27.95
C PHE A 64 -17.95 -27.83 -28.86
N PHE A 65 -17.05 -28.75 -28.50
CA PHE A 65 -16.65 -29.89 -29.32
C PHE A 65 -17.25 -31.23 -28.86
N ASP A 66 -18.43 -31.19 -28.23
CA ASP A 66 -19.24 -32.36 -27.87
C ASP A 66 -18.43 -33.47 -27.14
N GLY A 67 -17.57 -33.07 -26.21
CA GLY A 67 -16.80 -33.99 -25.36
C GLY A 67 -15.70 -34.81 -26.06
N TYR A 68 -15.26 -34.45 -27.27
CA TYR A 68 -14.20 -35.17 -28.00
C TYR A 68 -12.80 -35.03 -27.37
N VAL A 69 -12.56 -34.01 -26.54
CA VAL A 69 -11.23 -33.74 -25.97
C VAL A 69 -11.01 -34.48 -24.63
N LYS A 70 -11.12 -35.81 -24.63
CA LYS A 70 -10.85 -36.65 -23.45
C LYS A 70 -9.37 -37.05 -23.36
N LEU A 71 -8.47 -36.08 -23.23
CA LEU A 71 -7.03 -36.31 -23.06
C LEU A 71 -6.56 -35.87 -21.65
N PRO A 72 -6.91 -36.62 -20.58
CA PRO A 72 -6.59 -36.27 -19.18
C PRO A 72 -5.10 -35.98 -18.96
N ASN A 73 -4.22 -36.73 -19.63
CA ASN A 73 -2.78 -36.61 -19.44
C ASN A 73 -2.18 -35.35 -20.09
N LEU A 74 -2.75 -34.87 -21.20
CA LEU A 74 -2.28 -33.66 -21.86
C LEU A 74 -2.73 -32.40 -21.12
N PHE A 75 -3.86 -32.45 -20.40
CA PHE A 75 -4.32 -31.32 -19.59
C PHE A 75 -3.36 -30.98 -18.45
N ILE A 76 -2.81 -32.00 -17.78
CA ILE A 76 -1.82 -31.79 -16.71
C ILE A 76 -0.56 -31.13 -17.28
N ILE A 77 -0.06 -31.63 -18.42
CA ILE A 77 1.11 -31.07 -19.09
C ILE A 77 0.86 -29.63 -19.53
N TYR A 78 -0.29 -29.36 -20.16
CA TYR A 78 -0.69 -28.02 -20.58
C TYR A 78 -0.78 -27.05 -19.39
N TYR A 79 -1.37 -27.49 -18.27
CA TYR A 79 -1.47 -26.68 -17.06
C TYR A 79 -0.10 -26.38 -16.44
N ILE A 80 0.81 -27.36 -16.41
CA ILE A 80 2.19 -27.16 -15.96
C ILE A 80 2.92 -26.15 -16.86
N ILE A 81 2.76 -26.26 -18.19
CA ILE A 81 3.36 -25.31 -19.14
C ILE A 81 2.79 -23.90 -18.94
N TRP A 82 1.46 -23.77 -18.80
CA TRP A 82 0.81 -22.49 -18.57
C TRP A 82 1.27 -21.82 -17.27
N THR A 83 1.30 -22.57 -16.18
CA THR A 83 1.76 -22.07 -14.88
C THR A 83 3.24 -21.67 -14.92
N ALA A 84 4.10 -22.45 -15.58
CA ALA A 84 5.50 -22.07 -15.79
C ALA A 84 5.64 -20.77 -16.58
N LEU A 85 4.81 -20.57 -17.60
CA LEU A 85 4.76 -19.35 -18.40
C LEU A 85 4.27 -18.15 -17.59
N LEU A 86 3.26 -18.33 -16.72
CA LEU A 86 2.83 -17.29 -15.78
C LEU A 86 3.94 -16.92 -14.79
N ILE A 87 4.69 -17.89 -14.25
CA ILE A 87 5.84 -17.63 -13.36
C ILE A 87 6.89 -16.76 -14.07
N LEU A 88 7.16 -17.02 -15.35
CA LEU A 88 8.11 -16.26 -16.17
C LEU A 88 7.64 -14.82 -16.46
N ILE A 89 6.34 -14.63 -16.67
CA ILE A 89 5.75 -13.32 -16.99
C ILE A 89 5.48 -12.49 -15.73
N THR A 90 5.28 -13.14 -14.57
CA THR A 90 5.04 -12.50 -13.26
C THR A 90 5.91 -11.25 -13.02
N PRO A 91 7.25 -11.28 -13.16
CA PRO A 91 8.10 -10.11 -12.88
C PRO A 91 7.93 -8.94 -13.86
N PHE A 92 7.28 -9.11 -15.00
CA PHE A 92 6.94 -8.03 -15.92
C PHE A 92 5.64 -7.33 -15.51
N ILE A 93 4.69 -8.08 -14.95
CA ILE A 93 3.39 -7.57 -14.47
C ILE A 93 3.51 -7.06 -13.02
N ALA A 94 4.50 -7.54 -12.27
CA ALA A 94 4.70 -7.20 -10.87
C ALA A 94 4.98 -5.70 -10.68
N GLY A 95 3.92 -4.95 -10.38
CA GLY A 95 3.99 -3.60 -9.85
C GLY A 95 4.18 -3.64 -8.33
N TYR A 96 5.18 -2.91 -7.85
CA TYR A 96 5.40 -2.70 -6.43
C TYR A 96 5.02 -1.26 -6.04
N TYR A 97 4.73 -1.04 -4.78
CA TYR A 97 4.62 0.29 -4.21
C TYR A 97 5.39 0.32 -2.89
N THR A 98 6.01 1.45 -2.58
CA THR A 98 6.48 1.68 -1.23
C THR A 98 5.26 1.96 -0.37
N LYS A 99 5.12 1.26 0.77
CA LYS A 99 4.20 1.71 1.82
C LYS A 99 4.88 2.91 2.45
N SER A 100 4.83 4.03 1.76
CA SER A 100 5.25 5.29 2.32
C SER A 100 4.27 5.57 3.45
N ALA A 101 4.71 5.50 4.70
CA ALA A 101 4.15 6.29 5.79
C ALA A 101 4.41 7.80 5.57
N ASP A 102 4.73 8.18 4.33
CA ASP A 102 5.49 9.35 3.90
C ASP A 102 5.10 9.64 2.44
N LYS A 103 3.79 9.73 2.23
CA LYS A 103 3.21 10.63 1.24
C LYS A 103 2.22 11.59 1.91
N SER A 104 1.86 11.29 3.16
CA SER A 104 1.40 12.27 4.14
C SER A 104 2.54 13.22 4.53
N ASP A 105 3.75 12.75 4.82
CA ASP A 105 4.79 13.59 5.46
C ASP A 105 5.36 14.69 4.52
N GLU A 106 5.60 14.42 3.23
CA GLU A 106 5.93 15.50 2.26
C GLU A 106 4.78 16.50 2.01
N THR A 107 3.53 16.12 2.29
CA THR A 107 2.34 16.96 2.06
C THR A 107 1.76 17.53 3.35
N LYS A 108 2.27 17.12 4.50
CA LYS A 108 1.72 17.41 5.82
C LYS A 108 2.88 17.54 6.80
N SER A 109 3.21 18.76 7.11
CA SER A 109 4.13 19.06 8.20
C SER A 109 3.40 19.01 9.54
N LEU A 110 4.04 18.41 10.55
CA LEU A 110 3.54 18.38 11.92
C LEU A 110 3.40 19.82 12.44
N LEU A 111 2.20 20.16 12.88
CA LEU A 111 1.93 21.45 13.51
C LEU A 111 2.17 21.34 15.01
N ILE A 112 1.41 20.46 15.68
CA ILE A 112 1.48 20.19 17.12
C ILE A 112 1.18 18.70 17.34
N SER A 113 1.93 18.09 18.25
CA SER A 113 1.75 16.71 18.71
C SER A 113 1.28 16.64 20.16
N ASN A 114 0.75 15.49 20.58
CA ASN A 114 0.36 15.21 21.98
C ASN A 114 -0.72 16.15 22.53
N LEU A 115 -1.73 16.49 21.72
CA LEU A 115 -2.87 17.25 22.21
C LEU A 115 -3.89 16.34 22.90
N THR A 116 -4.51 16.88 23.94
CA THR A 116 -5.76 16.34 24.49
C THR A 116 -6.92 16.57 23.52
N VAL A 117 -8.00 15.80 23.68
CA VAL A 117 -9.23 15.94 22.86
C VAL A 117 -9.75 17.39 22.86
N ALA A 118 -9.82 18.02 24.03
CA ALA A 118 -10.28 19.40 24.16
C ALA A 118 -9.36 20.41 23.46
N GLN A 119 -8.03 20.26 23.61
CA GLN A 119 -7.08 21.15 22.94
C GLN A 119 -7.11 20.98 21.42
N ALA A 120 -7.24 19.74 20.94
CA ALA A 120 -7.32 19.47 19.51
C ALA A 120 -8.56 20.09 18.88
N ASP A 121 -9.72 20.01 19.53
CA ASP A 121 -10.97 20.54 18.99
C ASP A 121 -10.96 22.08 18.93
N VAL A 122 -10.32 22.75 19.88
CA VAL A 122 -10.10 24.22 19.83
C VAL A 122 -9.25 24.61 18.63
N ILE A 123 -8.13 23.91 18.41
CA ILE A 123 -7.22 24.20 17.29
C ILE A 123 -7.87 23.88 15.95
N ILE A 124 -8.62 22.79 15.85
CA ILE A 124 -9.37 22.44 14.65
C ILE A 124 -10.40 23.52 14.31
N SER A 125 -11.18 23.97 15.28
CA SER A 125 -12.19 25.02 15.08
C SER A 125 -11.56 26.33 14.58
N MET A 126 -10.35 26.63 15.04
CA MET A 126 -9.59 27.77 14.56
C MET A 126 -9.10 27.54 13.12
N LEU A 127 -8.53 26.39 12.79
CA LEU A 127 -8.08 26.11 11.43
C LEU A 127 -9.24 26.14 10.42
N GLU A 128 -10.43 25.67 10.82
CA GLU A 128 -11.66 25.77 10.02
C GLU A 128 -12.09 27.23 9.79
N SER A 129 -11.98 28.10 10.80
CA SER A 129 -12.37 29.51 10.65
C SER A 129 -11.48 30.29 9.68
N TYR A 130 -10.23 29.86 9.48
CA TYR A 130 -9.29 30.44 8.53
C TYR A 130 -9.19 29.66 7.20
N ASP A 131 -10.10 28.70 6.95
CA ASP A 131 -10.12 27.85 5.75
C ASP A 131 -8.79 27.12 5.50
N VAL A 132 -8.09 26.73 6.58
CA VAL A 132 -6.81 26.03 6.51
C VAL A 132 -7.04 24.52 6.50
N PRO A 133 -6.64 23.80 5.45
CA PRO A 133 -6.77 22.36 5.40
C PRO A 133 -5.87 21.70 6.46
N TYR A 134 -6.42 20.80 7.26
CA TYR A 134 -5.72 20.10 8.33
C TYR A 134 -5.96 18.59 8.26
N PHE A 135 -5.08 17.84 8.94
CA PHE A 135 -5.18 16.40 9.07
C PHE A 135 -5.03 16.01 10.54
N LYS A 136 -6.03 15.28 11.06
CA LYS A 136 -6.05 14.76 12.43
C LYS A 136 -5.63 13.29 12.42
N GLU A 137 -4.59 12.95 13.18
CA GLU A 137 -4.25 11.55 13.48
C GLU A 137 -4.37 11.31 14.98
N VAL A 138 -4.99 10.19 15.34
CA VAL A 138 -5.16 9.78 16.74
C VAL A 138 -4.18 8.65 17.01
N GLU A 139 -3.21 8.90 17.89
CA GLU A 139 -2.29 7.89 18.36
C GLU A 139 -3.03 7.01 19.36
N LYS A 140 -3.54 5.86 18.88
CA LYS A 140 -4.18 4.88 19.75
C LYS A 140 -3.09 4.15 20.52
N SER A 141 -2.99 4.42 21.82
CA SER A 141 -2.36 3.47 22.73
C SER A 141 -3.10 2.14 22.60
N GLU A 142 -2.34 1.07 22.43
CA GLU A 142 -2.84 -0.29 22.25
C GLU A 142 -3.45 -0.81 23.56
N SER A 143 -4.59 -0.26 23.97
CA SER A 143 -5.42 -0.78 25.04
C SER A 143 -6.88 -0.79 24.59
N LEU A 144 -7.42 -2.01 24.56
CA LEU A 144 -8.79 -2.36 24.19
C LEU A 144 -9.71 -2.00 25.36
N GLU A 145 -9.90 -0.71 25.64
CA GLU A 145 -10.94 -0.29 26.58
C GLU A 145 -11.82 0.81 26.00
N VAL A 146 -13.11 0.62 26.27
CA VAL A 146 -14.25 1.40 25.83
C VAL A 146 -14.07 2.82 26.37
N PHE A 147 -13.98 3.80 25.47
CA PHE A 147 -13.67 5.23 25.67
C PHE A 147 -12.17 5.57 25.85
N PRO A 148 -11.50 6.12 24.81
CA PRO A 148 -10.10 6.55 24.94
C PRO A 148 -10.04 7.86 25.72
N LEU A 149 -9.94 7.78 27.04
CA LEU A 149 -9.82 8.94 27.91
C LEU A 149 -8.46 9.65 27.75
N ASN A 150 -7.44 8.94 27.25
CA ASN A 150 -6.09 9.47 26.97
C ASN A 150 -5.67 9.18 25.53
N SER A 151 -6.39 9.78 24.56
CA SER A 151 -5.92 9.79 23.18
C SER A 151 -5.01 10.99 22.94
N ASN A 152 -3.75 10.74 22.60
CA ASN A 152 -2.86 11.78 22.09
C ASN A 152 -3.23 12.06 20.63
N ILE A 153 -3.57 13.30 20.34
CA ILE A 153 -3.96 13.75 19.00
C ILE A 153 -2.80 14.54 18.40
N ASN A 154 -2.46 14.21 17.15
CA ASN A 154 -1.47 14.93 16.37
C ASN A 154 -2.18 15.64 15.20
N ILE A 155 -1.90 16.92 15.04
CA ILE A 155 -2.46 17.76 13.97
C ILE A 155 -1.35 18.09 12.97
N TYR A 156 -1.64 17.83 11.69
CA TYR A 156 -0.75 18.14 10.59
C TYR A 156 -1.39 19.12 9.61
N ILE A 157 -0.57 19.95 8.98
CA ILE A 157 -0.98 20.98 8.01
C ILE A 157 -0.05 20.92 6.79
N PRO A 158 -0.49 21.29 5.58
CA PRO A 158 0.40 21.38 4.43
C PRO A 158 1.63 22.29 4.67
N PRO A 159 2.84 21.89 4.23
CA PRO A 159 4.08 22.59 4.55
C PRO A 159 4.12 24.04 4.05
N LYS A 160 3.38 24.35 2.97
CA LYS A 160 3.24 25.71 2.44
C LYS A 160 2.53 26.67 3.41
N MET A 161 1.66 26.15 4.28
CA MET A 161 0.87 26.93 5.23
C MET A 161 1.35 26.77 6.69
N LEU A 162 2.40 25.97 6.93
CA LEU A 162 2.93 25.76 8.28
C LEU A 162 3.40 27.05 8.94
N LYS A 163 4.04 27.96 8.17
CA LYS A 163 4.53 29.22 8.73
C LYS A 163 3.37 30.10 9.22
N THR A 164 2.33 30.25 8.40
CA THR A 164 1.11 31.00 8.73
C THR A 164 0.37 30.35 9.90
N ALA A 165 0.25 29.02 9.91
CA ALA A 165 -0.43 28.32 11.00
C ALA A 165 0.31 28.44 12.33
N LYS A 166 1.65 28.38 12.33
CA LYS A 166 2.46 28.62 13.54
C LYS A 166 2.29 30.05 14.05
N GLU A 167 2.31 31.04 13.17
CA GLU A 167 2.08 32.44 13.53
C GLU A 167 0.68 32.64 14.14
N LEU A 168 -0.37 32.01 13.59
CA LEU A 168 -1.72 32.09 14.12
C LEU A 168 -1.86 31.48 15.52
N ILE A 169 -1.16 30.38 15.79
CA ILE A 169 -1.18 29.71 17.10
C ILE A 169 -0.42 30.52 18.15
N ASP A 170 0.72 31.10 17.76
CA ASP A 170 1.57 31.91 18.64
C ASP A 170 0.87 33.21 19.07
N VAL A 171 0.17 33.87 18.12
CA VAL A 171 -0.63 35.07 18.39
C VAL A 171 -1.76 34.82 19.39
N ASN A 172 -2.31 33.61 19.43
CA ASN A 172 -3.42 33.25 20.32
C ASN A 172 -2.98 32.58 21.63
N ASN A 173 -1.67 32.44 21.86
CA ASN A 173 -1.07 32.03 23.14
C ASN A 173 -1.63 30.72 23.72
N ILE A 174 -1.90 29.73 22.86
CA ILE A 174 -2.57 28.47 23.23
C ILE A 174 -1.58 27.44 23.83
N ILE A 175 -0.27 27.72 23.79
CA ILE A 175 0.77 26.85 24.35
C ILE A 175 1.64 27.66 25.31
N HIS A 176 1.39 27.47 26.61
CA HIS A 176 2.28 27.84 27.70
C HIS A 176 2.51 26.62 28.59
#